data_AF-A0A0A8LAZ7-F1
#
_entry.id   AF-A0A0A8LAZ7-F1
#
_cell.length_a   1.000
_cell.length_b   1.000
_cell.length_c   1.000
_cell.angle_alpha   90.00
_cell.angle_beta   90.00
_cell.angle_gamma   90.00
#
_symmetry.space_group_name_H-M   'P 1'
#
loop_
_entity.id
_entity.type
_entity.pdbx_description
1 polymer ?
#
loop_
_entity_poly.entity_id
_entity_poly.type
_entity_poly.pdbx_seq_one_letter_code
_entity_poly.pdbx_strand_id
1 'polypeptide(L)'
;MTSSIPTPTTPTAQAADEHEINEISEDEMQQLDLNPDLDDVEDIKMEEEDGTTSSSMKRSFIDDERNNYGFDNMEDFKPALDLKSPFDSHTNLSHLSSTEQPPDTSNARRLSLSQQSKFVSYIDEQLLQIQRRFVQSRGLNKEHGYKNLSEVLRDLKKLIDFIWYSVDEVSNTDLILRENLDDSALYQKYQGSKSTNIGQSYYFIRIADDLLDYLGKFPLTEEDEGDGNGDEITISSLDNAIAAVDDQANLEQKNGNTIPTHGSLRKLFKVLSILDTIFARLIDGKVPGNFRISATEIVRLTGIAERTRILLPALMEENNIHGYHYEISRVYQETLERGT
;
A
#
# COMPACT_ATOMS: atom_id res chain seq x y z
N MET A 1 -19.38 42.78 46.72
CA MET A 1 -20.12 43.16 45.50
C MET A 1 -19.45 42.44 44.34
N THR A 2 -20.00 41.31 43.91
CA THR A 2 -19.42 40.45 42.86
C THR A 2 -20.32 40.51 41.63
N SER A 3 -19.79 41.03 40.53
CA SER A 3 -20.47 41.20 39.24
C SER A 3 -20.50 39.87 38.47
N SER A 4 -21.69 39.33 38.24
CA SER A 4 -21.93 38.21 37.32
C SER A 4 -22.23 38.75 35.92
N ILE A 5 -21.40 38.41 34.93
CA ILE A 5 -21.62 38.71 33.51
C ILE A 5 -22.63 37.68 32.97
N PRO A 6 -23.74 38.08 32.34
CA PRO A 6 -24.69 37.13 31.74
C PRO A 6 -24.14 36.58 30.41
N THR A 7 -24.14 35.26 30.27
CA THR A 7 -23.87 34.56 29.00
C THR A 7 -24.98 34.80 27.98
N PRO A 8 -24.64 34.96 26.68
CA PRO A 8 -25.63 35.18 25.63
C PRO A 8 -26.45 33.92 25.35
N THR A 9 -27.76 34.08 25.25
CA THR A 9 -28.73 33.03 24.94
C THR A 9 -28.63 32.65 23.46
N THR A 10 -28.40 31.36 23.17
CA THR A 10 -28.46 30.80 21.82
C THR A 10 -29.88 30.97 21.25
N PRO A 11 -30.07 31.46 20.02
CA PRO A 11 -31.40 31.60 19.44
C PRO A 11 -32.04 30.23 19.23
N THR A 12 -33.29 30.11 19.66
CA THR A 12 -34.14 28.94 19.44
C THR A 12 -34.30 28.70 17.94
N ALA A 13 -33.91 27.53 17.45
CA ALA A 13 -34.20 27.13 16.09
C ALA A 13 -35.72 27.13 15.89
N GLN A 14 -36.22 27.98 14.99
CA GLN A 14 -37.60 27.90 14.52
C GLN A 14 -37.81 26.51 13.92
N ALA A 15 -38.92 25.87 14.29
CA ALA A 15 -39.36 24.64 13.67
C ALA A 15 -39.36 24.82 12.15
N ALA A 16 -38.96 23.77 11.42
CA ALA A 16 -38.92 23.75 9.98
C ALA A 16 -40.30 24.12 9.41
N ASP A 17 -40.46 25.39 9.04
CA ASP A 17 -41.48 25.79 8.07
C ASP A 17 -41.02 25.25 6.72
N GLU A 18 -41.92 24.50 6.10
CA GLU A 18 -41.82 23.95 4.76
C GLU A 18 -41.65 25.11 3.76
N HIS A 19 -40.41 25.55 3.54
CA HIS A 19 -40.09 26.37 2.40
C HIS A 19 -40.21 25.49 1.15
N GLU A 20 -41.28 25.72 0.38
CA GLU A 20 -41.43 25.30 -1.01
C GLU A 20 -40.10 25.45 -1.74
N ILE A 21 -39.52 24.30 -2.09
CA ILE A 21 -38.39 24.24 -3.00
C ILE A 21 -38.98 24.65 -4.34
N ASN A 22 -38.65 25.86 -4.82
CA ASN A 22 -39.00 26.25 -6.18
C ASN A 22 -38.26 25.31 -7.14
N GLU A 23 -38.97 24.28 -7.60
CA GLU A 23 -38.53 23.41 -8.67
C GLU A 23 -38.31 24.26 -9.91
N ILE A 24 -37.06 24.30 -10.36
CA ILE A 24 -36.65 24.98 -11.59
C ILE A 24 -37.40 24.30 -12.74
N SER A 25 -38.14 25.06 -13.55
CA SER A 25 -38.96 24.47 -14.61
C SER A 25 -38.08 23.85 -15.70
N GLU A 26 -38.60 22.81 -16.37
CA GLU A 26 -37.89 22.13 -17.48
C GLU A 26 -37.45 23.09 -18.59
N ASP A 27 -38.18 24.18 -18.78
CA ASP A 27 -37.87 25.23 -19.75
C ASP A 27 -36.67 26.10 -19.32
N GLU A 28 -36.46 26.30 -18.01
CA GLU A 28 -35.32 27.05 -17.47
C GLU A 28 -34.03 26.23 -17.55
N MET A 29 -34.12 24.90 -17.39
CA MET A 29 -32.98 23.99 -17.60
C MET A 29 -32.52 23.95 -19.06
N GLN A 30 -33.41 24.17 -20.03
CA GLN A 30 -33.06 24.20 -21.46
C GLN A 30 -32.41 25.52 -21.90
N GLN A 31 -32.49 26.58 -21.10
CA GLN A 31 -31.85 27.87 -21.37
C GLN A 31 -30.44 28.00 -20.80
N LEU A 32 -29.97 27.01 -20.04
CA LEU A 32 -28.58 26.94 -19.57
C LEU A 32 -27.68 26.39 -20.69
N ASP A 33 -27.39 27.25 -21.67
CA ASP A 33 -26.39 26.98 -22.69
C ASP A 33 -24.99 26.99 -22.05
N LEU A 34 -24.45 25.79 -21.81
CA LEU A 34 -23.22 25.58 -21.05
C LEU A 34 -21.95 25.86 -21.86
N ASN A 35 -22.03 26.23 -23.15
CA ASN A 35 -20.86 26.53 -23.99
C ASN A 35 -21.16 27.59 -25.07
N PRO A 36 -21.30 28.88 -24.71
CA PRO A 36 -21.62 29.95 -25.66
C PRO A 36 -20.47 30.34 -26.64
N ASP A 37 -19.29 29.71 -26.53
CA ASP A 37 -18.07 30.05 -27.28
C ASP A 37 -17.68 29.02 -28.37
N LEU A 38 -18.55 28.05 -28.69
CA LEU A 38 -18.21 26.95 -29.63
C LEU A 38 -18.77 27.12 -31.06
N ASP A 39 -19.54 28.17 -31.33
CA ASP A 39 -20.19 28.39 -32.64
C ASP A 39 -19.43 29.33 -33.60
N ASP A 40 -18.25 29.84 -33.20
CA ASP A 40 -17.41 30.71 -34.05
C ASP A 40 -16.18 29.98 -34.64
N VAL A 41 -16.30 28.70 -34.98
CA VAL A 41 -15.32 28.02 -35.86
C VAL A 41 -15.88 27.94 -37.27
N GLU A 42 -15.80 29.08 -37.97
CA GLU A 42 -15.88 29.16 -39.43
C GLU A 42 -14.92 28.13 -40.08
N ASP A 43 -15.41 27.50 -41.13
CA ASP A 43 -14.72 26.63 -42.09
C ASP A 43 -13.20 26.86 -42.25
N ILE A 44 -12.38 26.17 -41.46
CA ILE A 44 -10.95 26.03 -41.77
C ILE A 44 -10.79 24.86 -42.74
N LYS A 45 -10.73 25.20 -44.03
CA LYS A 45 -10.19 24.34 -45.09
C LYS A 45 -8.81 23.82 -44.67
N MET A 46 -8.68 22.50 -44.54
CA MET A 46 -7.37 21.85 -44.47
C MET A 46 -6.70 21.93 -45.85
N GLU A 47 -5.86 22.95 -46.04
CA GLU A 47 -4.78 22.89 -47.02
C GLU A 47 -3.56 22.25 -46.33
N GLU A 48 -3.06 21.18 -46.95
CA GLU A 48 -1.80 20.54 -46.61
C GLU A 48 -0.66 21.53 -46.89
N GLU A 49 0.09 21.96 -45.87
CA GLU A 49 1.48 22.32 -46.10
C GLU A 49 2.37 22.19 -44.86
N ASP A 50 3.58 21.73 -45.18
CA ASP A 50 4.73 21.36 -44.36
C ASP A 50 5.29 22.55 -43.57
N GLY A 51 5.76 22.33 -42.34
CA GLY A 51 6.50 23.38 -41.62
C GLY A 51 6.40 23.37 -40.10
N THR A 52 7.39 22.72 -39.50
CA THR A 52 7.92 22.96 -38.14
C THR A 52 7.71 24.38 -37.60
N THR A 53 7.05 24.53 -36.43
CA THR A 53 7.59 25.26 -35.27
C THR A 53 6.74 25.05 -34.01
N SER A 54 7.43 25.08 -32.89
CA SER A 54 7.08 24.62 -31.55
C SER A 54 5.92 25.33 -30.84
N SER A 55 4.96 24.55 -30.34
CA SER A 55 4.32 24.84 -29.04
C SER A 55 4.09 23.52 -28.29
N SER A 56 4.71 23.37 -27.12
CA SER A 56 4.50 22.20 -26.27
C SER A 56 4.68 22.54 -24.78
N MET A 57 3.62 23.09 -24.18
CA MET A 57 3.24 22.70 -22.82
C MET A 57 2.13 21.65 -22.92
N LYS A 58 2.50 20.47 -23.45
CA LYS A 58 1.75 19.24 -23.28
C LYS A 58 2.67 18.28 -22.54
N ARG A 59 2.15 17.70 -21.45
CA ARG A 59 2.80 16.65 -20.65
C ARG A 59 3.46 15.66 -21.60
N SER A 60 4.75 15.39 -21.41
CA SER A 60 5.42 14.30 -22.10
C SER A 60 4.75 13.00 -21.68
N PHE A 61 3.81 12.54 -22.50
CA PHE A 61 3.46 11.13 -22.54
C PHE A 61 4.76 10.39 -22.82
N ILE A 62 5.21 9.57 -21.87
CA ILE A 62 6.38 8.72 -22.04
C ILE A 62 6.01 7.75 -23.17
N ASP A 63 6.50 8.06 -24.36
CA ASP A 63 6.36 7.30 -25.59
C ASP A 63 7.29 6.07 -25.53
N ASP A 64 6.98 5.15 -24.60
CA ASP A 64 7.54 3.79 -24.58
C ASP A 64 6.83 2.87 -25.59
N GLU A 65 5.89 3.40 -26.39
CA GLU A 65 5.15 2.63 -27.39
C GLU A 65 5.91 2.44 -28.72
N ARG A 66 6.91 3.28 -29.04
CA ARG A 66 7.63 3.16 -30.33
C ARG A 66 8.44 1.88 -30.51
N ASN A 67 8.74 1.15 -29.44
CA ASN A 67 9.38 -0.17 -29.51
C ASN A 67 8.40 -1.34 -29.26
N ASN A 68 7.11 -1.07 -29.07
CA ASN A 68 6.09 -2.09 -28.77
C ASN A 68 5.23 -2.44 -30.00
N TYR A 69 5.81 -2.41 -31.21
CA TYR A 69 5.23 -2.99 -32.43
C TYR A 69 5.45 -4.52 -32.52
N GLY A 70 5.68 -5.17 -31.38
CA GLY A 70 5.61 -6.62 -31.24
C GLY A 70 4.21 -6.97 -30.75
N PHE A 71 3.31 -7.25 -31.70
CA PHE A 71 2.02 -7.88 -31.45
C PHE A 71 2.11 -8.90 -30.30
N ASP A 72 1.16 -8.79 -29.38
CA ASP A 72 0.59 -9.86 -28.54
C ASP A 72 1.17 -11.24 -28.91
N ASN A 73 2.30 -11.60 -28.30
CA ASN A 73 2.96 -12.87 -28.65
C ASN A 73 1.97 -13.98 -28.31
N MET A 74 1.55 -14.77 -29.29
CA MET A 74 0.60 -15.89 -29.12
C MET A 74 0.99 -16.87 -27.99
N GLU A 75 2.25 -16.84 -27.55
CA GLU A 75 2.76 -17.58 -26.41
C GLU A 75 2.17 -17.11 -25.08
N ASP A 76 1.77 -15.84 -24.96
CA ASP A 76 1.10 -15.31 -23.77
C ASP A 76 -0.32 -15.89 -23.57
N PHE A 77 -0.91 -16.50 -24.59
CA PHE A 77 -2.23 -17.11 -24.51
C PHE A 77 -2.20 -18.63 -24.31
N LYS A 78 -1.02 -19.24 -24.16
CA LYS A 78 -0.93 -20.67 -23.89
C LYS A 78 -0.96 -20.93 -22.38
N PRO A 79 -1.87 -21.76 -21.87
CA PRO A 79 -1.78 -22.23 -20.49
C PRO A 79 -0.48 -23.04 -20.33
N ALA A 80 0.31 -22.75 -19.30
CA ALA A 80 1.54 -23.47 -18.97
C ALA A 80 1.30 -24.93 -18.50
N LEU A 81 0.04 -25.36 -18.47
CA LEU A 81 -0.37 -26.72 -18.14
C LEU A 81 -1.14 -27.27 -19.34
N ASP A 82 -0.46 -28.10 -20.12
CA ASP A 82 -1.11 -28.90 -21.15
C ASP A 82 -2.02 -29.92 -20.42
N LEU A 83 -3.32 -29.63 -20.36
CA LEU A 83 -4.35 -30.43 -19.67
C LEU A 83 -4.63 -31.78 -20.36
N LYS A 84 -3.72 -32.27 -21.19
CA LYS A 84 -3.83 -33.57 -21.85
C LYS A 84 -3.11 -34.63 -21.04
N SER A 85 -3.93 -35.45 -20.36
CA SER A 85 -3.64 -36.81 -19.90
C SER A 85 -2.51 -36.98 -18.86
N PRO A 86 -2.79 -37.56 -17.68
CA PRO A 86 -1.79 -37.82 -16.63
C PRO A 86 -0.75 -38.91 -17.00
N PHE A 87 -0.69 -39.37 -18.26
CA PHE A 87 0.22 -40.44 -18.70
C PHE A 87 1.11 -40.09 -19.91
N ASP A 88 0.93 -38.95 -20.57
CA ASP A 88 1.73 -38.56 -21.75
C ASP A 88 2.72 -37.41 -21.46
N SER A 89 3.40 -37.49 -20.32
CA SER A 89 4.51 -36.60 -20.00
C SER A 89 5.79 -37.07 -20.70
N HIS A 90 5.98 -36.73 -21.97
CA HIS A 90 7.33 -36.66 -22.53
C HIS A 90 7.94 -35.32 -22.08
N THR A 91 8.21 -35.20 -20.78
CA THR A 91 9.15 -34.17 -20.32
C THR A 91 10.46 -34.45 -21.03
N ASN A 92 10.91 -33.52 -21.87
CA ASN A 92 12.25 -33.55 -22.44
C ASN A 92 13.24 -33.38 -21.28
N LEU A 93 13.58 -34.50 -20.63
CA LEU A 93 14.57 -34.61 -19.55
C LEU A 93 15.97 -34.16 -19.98
N SER A 94 16.18 -33.97 -21.30
CA SER A 94 17.38 -33.39 -21.89
C SER A 94 17.62 -31.92 -21.55
N HIS A 95 16.59 -31.18 -21.08
CA HIS A 95 16.75 -29.79 -20.63
C HIS A 95 17.14 -29.65 -19.15
N LEU A 96 17.10 -30.73 -18.36
CA LEU A 96 17.48 -30.73 -16.94
C LEU A 96 18.94 -31.13 -16.70
N SER A 97 19.58 -31.77 -17.67
CA SER A 97 20.96 -32.29 -17.54
C SER A 97 22.02 -31.43 -18.21
N SER A 98 21.62 -30.34 -18.87
CA SER A 98 22.54 -29.43 -19.55
C SER A 98 22.39 -28.02 -19.00
N THR A 99 23.51 -27.51 -18.49
CA THR A 99 23.89 -26.09 -18.34
C THR A 99 23.86 -25.54 -16.91
N GLU A 100 25.07 -25.51 -16.32
CA GLU A 100 25.55 -24.57 -15.31
C GLU A 100 25.46 -23.11 -15.84
N GLN A 101 24.25 -22.62 -16.07
CA GLN A 101 23.98 -21.20 -16.31
C GLN A 101 22.99 -20.71 -15.25
N PRO A 102 23.20 -19.49 -14.70
CA PRO A 102 22.26 -18.91 -13.75
C PRO A 102 20.88 -18.84 -14.43
N PRO A 103 19.79 -19.09 -13.69
CA PRO A 103 18.46 -19.01 -14.26
C PRO A 103 18.30 -17.62 -14.87
N ASP A 104 17.95 -17.56 -16.17
CA ASP A 104 17.48 -16.34 -16.79
C ASP A 104 16.46 -15.74 -15.84
N THR A 105 16.80 -14.58 -15.27
CA THR A 105 15.99 -13.87 -14.29
C THR A 105 14.62 -13.68 -14.92
N SER A 106 13.69 -14.49 -14.43
CA SER A 106 12.30 -14.56 -14.83
C SER A 106 11.77 -13.14 -14.97
N ASN A 107 11.48 -12.74 -16.20
CA ASN A 107 10.68 -11.57 -16.47
C ASN A 107 9.36 -11.77 -15.73
N ALA A 108 9.21 -11.15 -14.55
CA ALA A 108 7.96 -11.15 -13.81
C ALA A 108 6.87 -10.75 -14.80
N ARG A 109 5.93 -11.67 -15.03
CA ARG A 109 5.02 -11.55 -16.17
C ARG A 109 4.12 -10.36 -15.91
N ARG A 110 4.31 -9.29 -16.68
CA ARG A 110 3.49 -8.08 -16.54
C ARG A 110 2.03 -8.47 -16.78
N LEU A 111 1.18 -8.11 -15.82
CA LEU A 111 -0.26 -8.35 -15.92
C LEU A 111 -0.79 -7.71 -17.22
N SER A 112 -1.69 -8.39 -17.92
CA SER A 112 -2.36 -7.80 -19.08
C SER A 112 -3.23 -6.61 -18.66
N LEU A 113 -3.55 -5.67 -19.57
CA LEU A 113 -4.37 -4.50 -19.22
C LEU A 113 -5.70 -4.86 -18.54
N SER A 114 -6.33 -5.96 -18.96
CA SER A 114 -7.57 -6.45 -18.32
C SER A 114 -7.32 -7.03 -16.92
N GLN A 115 -6.18 -7.70 -16.70
CA GLN A 115 -5.77 -8.15 -15.38
C GLN A 115 -5.39 -6.97 -14.47
N GLN A 116 -4.70 -5.95 -14.98
CA GLN A 116 -4.37 -4.73 -14.25
C GLN A 116 -5.63 -4.00 -13.78
N SER A 117 -6.63 -3.85 -14.66
CA SER A 117 -7.92 -3.24 -14.30
C SER A 117 -8.63 -4.05 -13.21
N LYS A 118 -8.68 -5.38 -13.33
CA LYS A 118 -9.27 -6.26 -12.29
C LYS A 118 -8.51 -6.18 -10.97
N PHE A 119 -7.19 -6.11 -11.01
CA PHE A 119 -6.34 -5.96 -9.84
C PHE A 119 -6.62 -4.65 -9.10
N VAL A 120 -6.67 -3.53 -9.82
CA VAL A 120 -7.05 -2.21 -9.30
C VAL A 120 -8.44 -2.25 -8.66
N SER A 121 -9.44 -2.76 -9.39
CA SER A 121 -10.81 -2.86 -8.87
C SER A 121 -10.90 -3.74 -7.62
N TYR A 122 -10.15 -4.84 -7.58
CA TYR A 122 -10.11 -5.71 -6.41
C TYR A 122 -9.52 -5.00 -5.19
N ILE A 123 -8.39 -4.29 -5.34
CA ILE A 123 -7.77 -3.57 -4.22
C ILE A 123 -8.68 -2.46 -3.72
N ASP A 124 -9.28 -1.69 -4.62
CA ASP A 124 -10.22 -0.63 -4.24
C ASP A 124 -11.43 -1.20 -3.50
N GLU A 125 -11.96 -2.34 -3.95
CA GLU A 125 -13.03 -3.06 -3.25
C GLU A 125 -12.60 -3.53 -1.87
N GLN A 126 -11.41 -4.12 -1.73
CA GLN A 126 -10.87 -4.58 -0.44
C GLN A 126 -10.65 -3.41 0.53
N LEU A 127 -10.07 -2.29 0.07
CA LEU A 127 -9.91 -1.09 0.89
C LEU A 127 -11.26 -0.54 1.34
N LEU A 128 -12.24 -0.50 0.45
CA LEU A 128 -13.60 -0.06 0.80
C LEU A 128 -14.26 -1.01 1.80
N GLN A 129 -14.07 -2.33 1.67
CA GLN A 129 -14.56 -3.33 2.61
C GLN A 129 -13.94 -3.13 4.01
N ILE A 130 -12.62 -2.93 4.07
CA ILE A 130 -11.91 -2.64 5.33
C ILE A 130 -12.44 -1.34 5.94
N GLN A 131 -12.50 -0.26 5.17
CA GLN A 131 -13.01 1.03 5.64
C GLN A 131 -14.46 0.94 6.13
N ARG A 132 -15.35 0.23 5.40
CA ARG A 132 -16.74 0.03 5.81
C ARG A 132 -16.83 -0.74 7.12
N ARG A 133 -16.08 -1.83 7.28
CA ARG A 133 -16.05 -2.61 8.52
C ARG A 133 -15.47 -1.82 9.69
N PHE A 134 -14.51 -0.95 9.42
CA PHE A 134 -13.97 0.00 10.39
C PHE A 134 -15.03 1.04 10.81
N VAL A 135 -15.75 1.65 9.87
CA VAL A 135 -16.83 2.60 10.21
C VAL A 135 -17.96 1.89 10.98
N GLN A 136 -18.28 0.64 10.63
CA GLN A 136 -19.29 -0.15 11.33
C GLN A 136 -18.93 -0.44 12.79
N SER A 137 -17.65 -0.67 13.11
CA SER A 137 -17.21 -0.87 14.50
C SER A 137 -17.41 0.37 15.38
N ARG A 138 -17.57 1.56 14.77
CA ARG A 138 -17.70 2.85 15.46
C ARG A 138 -19.13 3.30 15.76
N GLY A 139 -20.18 2.63 15.25
CA GLY A 139 -21.54 3.04 15.63
C GLY A 139 -22.71 2.52 14.82
N LEU A 140 -22.49 1.87 13.66
CA LEU A 140 -23.62 1.39 12.84
C LEU A 140 -24.03 -0.04 13.15
N ASN A 141 -23.08 -0.97 13.34
CA ASN A 141 -23.37 -2.38 13.60
C ASN A 141 -22.17 -3.06 14.29
N LYS A 142 -22.22 -3.20 15.61
CA LYS A 142 -21.13 -3.83 16.40
C LYS A 142 -20.91 -5.30 16.05
N GLU A 143 -21.90 -5.98 15.47
CA GLU A 143 -21.81 -7.38 15.10
C GLU A 143 -21.00 -7.63 13.81
N HIS A 144 -20.93 -6.65 12.90
CA HIS A 144 -20.30 -6.79 11.59
C HIS A 144 -19.00 -5.99 11.45
N GLY A 145 -18.72 -5.09 12.39
CA GLY A 145 -17.48 -4.32 12.44
C GLY A 145 -16.31 -5.09 13.05
N TYR A 146 -15.12 -4.50 12.97
CA TYR A 146 -13.92 -5.01 13.63
C TYR A 146 -14.03 -4.97 15.15
N LYS A 147 -13.63 -6.06 15.82
CA LYS A 147 -13.65 -6.16 17.29
C LYS A 147 -12.43 -5.52 17.93
N ASN A 148 -11.26 -5.69 17.29
CA ASN A 148 -9.98 -5.23 17.79
C ASN A 148 -9.07 -4.79 16.65
N LEU A 149 -7.95 -4.15 17.01
CA LEU A 149 -6.92 -3.73 16.06
C LEU A 149 -6.31 -4.94 15.32
N SER A 150 -6.18 -6.08 16.00
CA SER A 150 -5.65 -7.33 15.43
C SER A 150 -6.39 -7.78 14.16
N GLU A 151 -7.72 -7.67 14.11
CA GLU A 151 -8.51 -8.04 12.93
C GLU A 151 -8.28 -7.09 11.76
N VAL A 152 -8.17 -5.78 12.02
CA VAL A 152 -7.86 -4.77 10.98
C VAL A 152 -6.47 -5.00 10.40
N LEU A 153 -5.48 -5.20 11.28
CA LEU A 153 -4.11 -5.47 10.87
C LEU A 153 -4.01 -6.76 10.05
N ARG A 154 -4.81 -7.78 10.37
CA ARG A 154 -4.87 -9.03 9.61
C ARG A 154 -5.36 -8.80 8.18
N ASP A 155 -6.42 -8.01 8.01
CA ASP A 155 -6.98 -7.73 6.68
C ASP A 155 -6.06 -6.79 5.87
N LEU A 156 -5.48 -5.77 6.51
CA LEU A 156 -4.46 -4.92 5.87
C LEU A 156 -3.23 -5.73 5.47
N LYS A 157 -2.75 -6.64 6.31
CA LYS A 157 -1.59 -7.50 6.00
C LYS A 157 -1.85 -8.39 4.78
N LYS A 158 -3.02 -9.03 4.69
CA LYS A 158 -3.39 -9.81 3.49
C LYS A 158 -3.37 -8.96 2.23
N LEU A 159 -3.87 -7.72 2.33
CA LEU A 159 -3.87 -6.80 1.19
C LEU A 159 -2.45 -6.36 0.82
N ILE A 160 -1.60 -6.06 1.80
CA ILE A 160 -0.18 -5.75 1.60
C ILE A 160 0.54 -6.92 0.93
N ASP A 161 0.33 -8.15 1.40
CA ASP A 161 0.88 -9.37 0.82
C ASP A 161 0.44 -9.53 -0.64
N PHE A 162 -0.84 -9.33 -0.91
CA PHE A 162 -1.38 -9.43 -2.27
C PHE A 162 -0.79 -8.37 -3.21
N ILE A 163 -0.70 -7.11 -2.77
CA ILE A 163 -0.11 -6.04 -3.58
C ILE A 163 1.38 -6.33 -3.80
N TRP A 164 2.11 -6.73 -2.76
CA TRP A 164 3.54 -7.02 -2.87
C TRP A 164 3.83 -8.23 -3.75
N TYR A 165 2.98 -9.25 -3.71
CA TYR A 165 3.06 -10.38 -4.63
C TYR A 165 2.97 -9.93 -6.10
N SER A 166 2.17 -8.91 -6.41
CA SER A 166 2.14 -8.34 -7.78
C SER A 166 3.42 -7.61 -8.17
N VAL A 167 4.24 -7.21 -7.20
CA VAL A 167 5.49 -6.47 -7.43
C VAL A 167 6.66 -7.41 -7.61
N ASP A 168 6.87 -8.32 -6.66
CA ASP A 168 8.10 -9.15 -6.55
C ASP A 168 7.83 -10.66 -6.50
N GLU A 169 6.58 -11.10 -6.73
CA GLU A 169 6.16 -12.52 -6.69
C GLU A 169 6.40 -13.22 -5.33
N VAL A 170 6.73 -12.45 -4.30
CA VAL A 170 6.90 -12.94 -2.92
C VAL A 170 5.52 -12.99 -2.25
N SER A 171 5.02 -14.21 -1.98
CA SER A 171 3.67 -14.40 -1.43
C SER A 171 3.52 -13.98 0.03
N ASN A 172 4.62 -13.94 0.79
CA ASN A 172 4.59 -13.55 2.19
C ASN A 172 5.63 -12.46 2.45
N THR A 173 5.16 -11.26 2.75
CA THR A 173 6.02 -10.11 3.07
C THR A 173 6.84 -10.28 4.34
N ASP A 174 6.53 -11.27 5.18
CA ASP A 174 7.36 -11.62 6.33
C ASP A 174 8.75 -12.13 5.92
N LEU A 175 8.87 -12.68 4.70
CA LEU A 175 10.15 -13.15 4.16
C LEU A 175 11.09 -11.97 3.88
N ILE A 176 10.55 -10.82 3.50
CA ILE A 176 11.30 -9.60 3.23
C ILE A 176 12.04 -9.14 4.49
N LEU A 177 11.45 -9.34 5.68
CA LEU A 177 12.08 -9.02 6.96
C LEU A 177 13.27 -9.95 7.30
N ARG A 178 13.33 -11.14 6.69
CA ARG A 178 14.42 -12.13 6.89
C ARG A 178 15.49 -12.04 5.83
N GLU A 179 15.11 -11.61 4.63
CA GLU A 179 15.99 -11.41 3.51
C GLU A 179 16.86 -10.18 3.74
N ASN A 180 17.98 -10.38 4.45
CA ASN A 180 19.12 -9.48 4.41
C ASN A 180 19.88 -9.72 3.09
N LEU A 181 19.19 -9.49 1.97
CA LEU A 181 19.79 -9.58 0.65
C LEU A 181 20.67 -8.34 0.47
N ASP A 182 21.96 -8.57 0.23
CA ASP A 182 22.89 -7.53 -0.16
C ASP A 182 22.28 -6.69 -1.29
N ASP A 183 22.33 -5.37 -1.14
CA ASP A 183 21.84 -4.40 -2.11
C ASP A 183 22.36 -4.71 -3.52
N SER A 184 23.61 -5.16 -3.62
CA SER A 184 24.22 -5.54 -4.90
C SER A 184 23.54 -6.76 -5.54
N ALA A 185 23.07 -7.72 -4.74
CA ALA A 185 22.39 -8.91 -5.23
C ALA A 185 20.96 -8.59 -5.70
N LEU A 186 20.25 -7.67 -5.02
CA LEU A 186 18.93 -7.20 -5.44
C LEU A 186 19.01 -6.37 -6.74
N TYR A 187 20.00 -5.49 -6.88
CA TYR A 187 20.21 -4.76 -8.12
C TYR A 187 20.50 -5.70 -9.29
N GLN A 188 21.29 -6.75 -9.06
CA GLN A 188 21.58 -7.75 -10.08
C GLN A 188 20.34 -8.60 -10.42
N LYS A 189 19.49 -8.92 -9.43
CA LYS A 189 18.23 -9.66 -9.62
C LYS A 189 17.27 -8.94 -10.59
N TYR A 190 17.19 -7.61 -10.51
CA TYR A 190 16.24 -6.83 -11.32
C TYR A 190 16.87 -6.14 -12.53
N GLN A 191 18.17 -6.32 -12.77
CA GLN A 191 18.85 -5.71 -13.92
C GLN A 191 18.24 -6.23 -15.23
N GLY A 192 17.66 -5.33 -16.03
CA GLY A 192 17.02 -5.68 -17.30
C GLY A 192 15.58 -6.21 -17.17
N SER A 193 15.05 -6.35 -15.95
CA SER A 193 13.63 -6.65 -15.75
C SER A 193 12.75 -5.47 -16.16
N LYS A 194 11.50 -5.73 -16.53
CA LYS A 194 10.50 -4.68 -16.82
C LYS A 194 9.79 -4.27 -15.55
N SER A 195 9.35 -3.01 -15.49
CA SER A 195 8.56 -2.52 -14.36
C SER A 195 7.20 -3.23 -14.31
N THR A 196 6.89 -3.76 -13.13
CA THR A 196 5.56 -4.30 -12.78
C THR A 196 4.65 -3.21 -12.20
N ASN A 197 5.12 -1.96 -12.13
CA ASN A 197 4.35 -0.87 -11.53
C ASN A 197 3.14 -0.47 -12.40
N ILE A 198 1.97 -0.50 -11.78
CA ILE A 198 0.65 -0.10 -12.29
C ILE A 198 -0.11 0.74 -11.26
N GLY A 199 0.59 1.31 -10.26
CA GLY A 199 0.01 2.09 -9.16
C GLY A 199 0.12 1.44 -7.77
N GLN A 200 0.90 0.38 -7.60
CA GLN A 200 1.07 -0.29 -6.29
C GLN A 200 1.63 0.65 -5.21
N SER A 201 2.55 1.55 -5.58
CA SER A 201 3.13 2.54 -4.65
C SER A 201 2.06 3.41 -4.00
N TYR A 202 1.10 3.87 -4.78
CA TYR A 202 -0.05 4.66 -4.30
C TYR A 202 -0.86 3.89 -3.26
N TYR A 203 -1.12 2.59 -3.49
CA TYR A 203 -1.89 1.77 -2.57
C TYR A 203 -1.15 1.51 -1.25
N PHE A 204 0.17 1.29 -1.28
CA PHE A 204 0.95 1.18 -0.03
C PHE A 204 0.93 2.48 0.78
N ILE A 205 1.10 3.63 0.12
CA ILE A 205 1.03 4.94 0.77
C ILE A 205 -0.36 5.16 1.38
N ARG A 206 -1.43 4.82 0.65
CA ARG A 206 -2.80 4.92 1.15
C ARG A 206 -3.04 4.01 2.35
N ILE A 207 -2.58 2.76 2.30
CA ILE A 207 -2.67 1.82 3.43
C ILE A 207 -1.94 2.36 4.66
N ALA A 208 -0.76 2.96 4.48
CA ALA A 208 -0.01 3.55 5.59
C ALA A 208 -0.73 4.76 6.21
N ASP A 209 -1.36 5.60 5.39
CA ASP A 209 -2.18 6.74 5.84
C ASP A 209 -3.45 6.25 6.57
N ASP A 210 -4.19 5.29 6.01
CA ASP A 210 -5.38 4.71 6.63
C ASP A 210 -5.04 3.99 7.96
N LEU A 211 -3.89 3.32 8.04
CA LEU A 211 -3.42 2.67 9.26
C LEU A 211 -3.25 3.67 10.41
N LEU A 212 -2.75 4.87 10.15
CA LEU A 212 -2.64 5.93 11.16
C LEU A 212 -4.00 6.28 11.77
N ASP A 213 -5.01 6.42 10.92
CA ASP A 213 -6.37 6.73 11.34
C ASP A 213 -6.96 5.59 12.18
N TYR A 214 -6.65 4.33 11.85
CA TYR A 214 -7.11 3.18 12.62
C TYR A 214 -6.44 3.10 14.00
N LEU A 215 -5.14 3.41 14.09
CA LEU A 215 -4.39 3.36 15.34
C LEU A 215 -4.97 4.28 16.42
N GLY A 216 -5.38 5.48 16.05
CA GLY A 216 -5.97 6.43 17.00
C GLY A 216 -7.37 6.05 17.51
N LYS A 217 -7.95 4.93 17.07
CA LYS A 217 -9.38 4.60 17.32
C LYS A 217 -9.61 3.25 17.99
N PHE A 218 -8.62 2.37 18.04
CA PHE A 218 -8.69 1.12 18.80
C PHE A 218 -7.81 1.21 20.06
N PRO A 219 -8.31 0.76 21.22
CA PRO A 219 -7.47 0.64 22.41
C PRO A 219 -6.39 -0.43 22.19
N LEU A 220 -5.20 -0.20 22.72
CA LEU A 220 -4.07 -1.12 22.62
C LEU A 220 -4.11 -2.11 23.80
N THR A 221 -5.24 -2.79 24.00
CA THR A 221 -5.47 -3.67 25.16
C THR A 221 -4.84 -5.07 25.00
N GLU A 222 -4.50 -5.69 26.14
CA GLU A 222 -3.88 -7.03 26.24
C GLU A 222 -4.82 -8.19 25.93
N GLU A 223 -6.14 -7.97 25.90
CA GLU A 223 -7.18 -9.02 25.84
C GLU A 223 -7.32 -9.72 24.47
N ASP A 224 -6.41 -9.48 23.53
CA ASP A 224 -6.50 -10.00 22.16
C ASP A 224 -5.90 -11.42 21.98
N GLU A 225 -5.48 -12.09 23.06
CA GLU A 225 -5.02 -13.50 23.03
C GLU A 225 -6.20 -14.48 23.01
N GLY A 226 -6.88 -14.55 21.86
CA GLY A 226 -7.96 -15.49 21.58
C GLY A 226 -7.78 -16.34 20.33
N ASP A 227 -6.54 -16.52 19.84
CA ASP A 227 -6.26 -17.38 18.68
C ASP A 227 -5.23 -18.47 19.06
N GLY A 228 -5.68 -19.39 19.92
CA GLY A 228 -5.01 -20.66 20.14
C GLY A 228 -5.24 -21.57 18.95
N ASN A 229 -4.37 -21.49 17.94
CA ASN A 229 -3.93 -22.57 17.05
C ASN A 229 -3.14 -22.00 15.86
N GLY A 230 -1.84 -22.26 15.79
CA GLY A 230 -1.22 -22.53 14.48
C GLY A 230 0.16 -21.96 14.17
N ASP A 231 0.62 -20.85 14.76
CA ASP A 231 1.86 -20.18 14.31
C ASP A 231 2.89 -19.94 15.44
N GLU A 232 3.07 -20.90 16.34
CA GLU A 232 4.14 -20.91 17.35
C GLU A 232 5.49 -21.38 16.78
N ILE A 233 5.69 -21.25 15.47
CA ILE A 233 6.98 -21.46 14.83
C ILE A 233 7.23 -20.24 13.96
N THR A 234 7.95 -19.26 14.51
CA THR A 234 8.90 -18.33 13.83
C THR A 234 9.15 -17.00 14.56
N ILE A 235 8.61 -16.79 15.78
CA ILE A 235 8.80 -15.51 16.49
C ILE A 235 10.15 -15.43 17.24
N SER A 236 10.71 -16.57 17.65
CA SER A 236 12.10 -16.64 18.15
C SER A 236 13.15 -16.23 17.09
N SER A 237 12.75 -16.15 15.81
CA SER A 237 13.63 -15.69 14.73
C SER A 237 13.61 -14.18 14.54
N LEU A 238 12.59 -13.45 15.03
CA LEU A 238 12.57 -11.98 14.94
C LEU A 238 13.48 -11.37 16.02
N ASP A 239 13.48 -11.95 17.22
CA ASP A 239 14.43 -11.60 18.29
C ASP A 239 15.88 -11.83 17.83
N ASN A 240 16.13 -12.89 17.05
CA ASN A 240 17.45 -13.19 16.50
C ASN A 240 17.81 -12.35 15.25
N ALA A 241 16.86 -11.99 14.38
CA ALA A 241 17.12 -11.15 13.22
C ALA A 241 17.35 -9.68 13.60
N ILE A 242 16.72 -9.22 14.68
CA ILE A 242 16.95 -7.91 15.29
C ILE A 242 18.31 -7.88 16.02
N ALA A 243 18.71 -8.99 16.66
CA ALA A 243 20.02 -9.11 17.31
C ALA A 243 21.19 -9.25 16.30
N ALA A 244 20.93 -9.66 15.06
CA ALA A 244 21.97 -9.86 14.03
C ALA A 244 22.44 -8.56 13.35
N VAL A 245 21.99 -7.38 13.81
CA VAL A 245 22.38 -6.07 13.25
C VAL A 245 23.48 -5.37 14.04
N ASP A 246 23.89 -5.84 15.22
CA ASP A 246 25.13 -5.33 15.82
C ASP A 246 25.80 -6.35 16.76
N ASP A 247 27.01 -6.73 16.38
CA ASP A 247 27.88 -7.65 17.10
C ASP A 247 28.70 -6.83 18.10
N GLN A 248 28.07 -6.39 19.19
CA GLN A 248 28.73 -6.09 20.48
C GLN A 248 27.71 -5.67 21.55
N ALA A 249 27.19 -6.63 22.31
CA ALA A 249 27.02 -6.55 23.77
C ALA A 249 26.19 -7.75 24.25
N ASN A 250 26.87 -8.84 24.56
CA ASN A 250 26.31 -9.87 25.42
C ASN A 250 27.15 -9.93 26.69
N LEU A 251 26.62 -9.41 27.79
CA LEU A 251 26.81 -9.95 29.13
C LEU A 251 25.93 -9.16 30.12
N GLU A 252 25.15 -9.93 30.88
CA GLU A 252 24.36 -9.55 32.06
C GLU A 252 22.98 -8.92 31.80
N GLN A 253 21.93 -9.74 31.78
CA GLN A 253 21.09 -9.92 32.98
C GLN A 253 20.02 -11.00 32.75
N LYS A 254 20.23 -12.12 33.43
CA LYS A 254 19.27 -13.19 33.63
C LYS A 254 18.40 -12.77 34.82
N ASN A 255 17.30 -12.06 34.59
CA ASN A 255 16.25 -11.85 35.59
C ASN A 255 14.88 -11.85 34.93
N GLY A 256 14.02 -12.75 35.40
CA GLY A 256 12.68 -12.96 34.89
C GLY A 256 11.80 -11.73 35.09
N ASN A 257 11.59 -10.99 34.02
CA ASN A 257 10.47 -10.09 33.85
C ASN A 257 9.96 -10.31 32.42
N THR A 258 9.03 -11.26 32.27
CA THR A 258 8.35 -11.48 30.99
C THR A 258 7.56 -10.21 30.69
N ILE A 259 8.05 -9.42 29.74
CA ILE A 259 7.34 -8.26 29.18
C ILE A 259 5.95 -8.77 28.74
N PRO A 260 4.85 -8.12 29.17
CA PRO A 260 3.51 -8.51 28.74
C PRO A 260 3.47 -8.60 27.22
N THR A 261 3.09 -9.76 26.68
CA THR A 261 3.05 -9.97 25.23
C THR A 261 1.80 -9.33 24.66
N HIS A 262 1.86 -8.04 24.33
CA HIS A 262 0.76 -7.38 23.63
C HIS A 262 0.68 -7.93 22.19
N GLY A 263 -0.14 -8.97 21.96
CA GLY A 263 -0.27 -9.64 20.67
C GLY A 263 -0.64 -8.70 19.51
N SER A 264 -1.50 -7.71 19.77
CA SER A 264 -1.87 -6.69 18.79
C SER A 264 -0.75 -5.71 18.48
N LEU A 265 0.07 -5.33 19.48
CA LEU A 265 1.25 -4.48 19.26
C LEU A 265 2.33 -5.19 18.47
N ARG A 266 2.59 -6.47 18.77
CA ARG A 266 3.54 -7.28 17.99
C ARG A 266 3.12 -7.34 16.52
N LYS A 267 1.84 -7.54 16.24
CA LYS A 267 1.31 -7.50 14.86
C LYS A 267 1.43 -6.11 14.24
N LEU A 268 1.18 -5.05 15.01
CA LEU A 268 1.32 -3.68 14.54
C LEU A 268 2.76 -3.37 14.12
N PHE A 269 3.73 -3.59 15.02
CA PHE A 269 5.14 -3.35 14.72
C PHE A 269 5.59 -4.17 13.52
N LYS A 270 5.13 -5.44 13.42
CA LYS A 270 5.41 -6.27 12.26
C LYS A 270 4.89 -5.65 10.94
N VAL A 271 3.64 -5.18 10.92
CA VAL A 271 3.07 -4.51 9.73
C VAL A 271 3.84 -3.22 9.41
N LEU A 272 4.19 -2.42 10.41
CA LEU A 272 4.98 -1.20 10.23
C LEU A 272 6.38 -1.48 9.68
N SER A 273 7.08 -2.50 10.19
CA SER A 273 8.39 -2.91 9.69
C SER A 273 8.32 -3.41 8.24
N ILE A 274 7.26 -4.12 7.89
CA ILE A 274 7.04 -4.58 6.51
C ILE A 274 6.84 -3.39 5.58
N LEU A 275 5.98 -2.45 5.97
CA LEU A 275 5.77 -1.22 5.20
C LEU A 275 7.08 -0.44 5.05
N ASP A 276 7.86 -0.29 6.13
CA ASP A 276 9.16 0.38 6.10
C ASP A 276 10.13 -0.27 5.09
N THR A 277 10.23 -1.60 5.10
CA THR A 277 11.11 -2.30 4.14
C THR A 277 10.59 -2.19 2.70
N ILE A 278 9.27 -2.29 2.49
CA ILE A 278 8.66 -2.09 1.17
C ILE A 278 8.97 -0.69 0.64
N PHE A 279 8.77 0.33 1.46
CA PHE A 279 9.03 1.71 1.08
C PHE A 279 10.51 1.99 0.83
N ALA A 280 11.41 1.48 1.66
CA ALA A 280 12.85 1.58 1.42
C ALA A 280 13.24 0.96 0.06
N ARG A 281 12.72 -0.23 -0.26
CA ARG A 281 12.93 -0.88 -1.57
C ARG A 281 12.37 -0.05 -2.72
N LEU A 282 11.20 0.57 -2.54
CA LEU A 282 10.57 1.44 -3.54
C LEU A 282 11.30 2.78 -3.75
N ILE A 283 11.92 3.35 -2.71
CA ILE A 283 12.75 4.57 -2.81
C ILE A 283 14.05 4.27 -3.57
N ASP A 284 14.73 3.18 -3.21
CA ASP A 284 16.02 2.81 -3.79
C ASP A 284 15.90 2.29 -5.23
N GLY A 285 14.69 1.87 -5.62
CA GLY A 285 14.42 1.21 -6.89
C GLY A 285 14.83 -0.26 -6.89
N LYS A 286 14.80 -0.92 -5.72
CA LYS A 286 15.13 -2.33 -5.53
C LYS A 286 13.90 -3.21 -5.77
N VAL A 287 13.24 -3.00 -6.89
CA VAL A 287 12.03 -3.71 -7.35
C VAL A 287 12.13 -3.93 -8.88
N PRO A 288 11.35 -4.84 -9.47
CA PRO A 288 11.38 -5.08 -10.91
C PRO A 288 11.23 -3.79 -11.75
N GLY A 289 12.02 -3.68 -12.81
CA GLY A 289 12.13 -2.48 -13.63
C GLY A 289 12.96 -1.36 -13.02
N ASN A 290 13.63 -1.61 -11.89
CA ASN A 290 14.28 -0.58 -11.07
C ASN A 290 13.35 0.62 -10.80
N PHE A 291 12.05 0.33 -10.65
CA PHE A 291 11.04 1.37 -10.47
C PHE A 291 11.28 2.13 -9.17
N ARG A 292 11.36 3.45 -9.25
CA ARG A 292 11.49 4.35 -8.10
C ARG A 292 10.21 5.16 -7.92
N ILE A 293 9.78 5.33 -6.67
CA ILE A 293 8.68 6.24 -6.37
C ILE A 293 9.05 7.69 -6.68
N SER A 294 8.05 8.49 -7.03
CA SER A 294 8.23 9.89 -7.38
C SER A 294 8.62 10.74 -6.17
N ALA A 295 9.30 11.86 -6.39
CA ALA A 295 9.66 12.80 -5.32
C ALA A 295 8.43 13.27 -4.50
N THR A 296 7.29 13.47 -5.16
CA THR A 296 6.03 13.84 -4.49
C THR A 296 5.51 12.73 -3.58
N GLU A 297 5.61 11.47 -4.02
CA GLU A 297 5.25 10.31 -3.19
C GLU A 297 6.21 10.17 -2.00
N ILE A 298 7.52 10.40 -2.19
CA ILE A 298 8.51 10.42 -1.11
C ILE A 298 8.13 11.45 -0.05
N VAL A 299 7.83 12.70 -0.45
CA VAL A 299 7.43 13.75 0.51
C VAL A 299 6.17 13.36 1.28
N ARG A 300 5.16 12.81 0.60
CA ARG A 300 3.93 12.35 1.27
C ARG A 300 4.22 11.23 2.26
N LEU A 301 5.06 10.28 1.86
CA LEU A 301 5.46 9.14 2.68
C LEU A 301 6.26 9.58 3.92
N THR A 302 7.21 10.49 3.76
CA THR A 302 7.96 11.09 4.88
C THR A 302 7.00 11.74 5.88
N GLY A 303 6.01 12.51 5.43
CA GLY A 303 5.00 13.09 6.31
C GLY A 303 4.11 12.07 7.02
N ILE A 304 3.84 10.91 6.41
CA ILE A 304 3.13 9.79 7.07
C ILE A 304 4.03 9.13 8.11
N ALA A 305 5.29 8.85 7.77
CA ALA A 305 6.28 8.23 8.65
C ALA A 305 6.54 9.07 9.91
N GLU A 306 6.74 10.38 9.75
CA GLU A 306 6.93 11.31 10.87
C GLU A 306 5.71 11.35 11.80
N ARG A 307 4.50 11.47 11.23
CA ARG A 307 3.25 11.43 12.01
C ARG A 307 3.11 10.12 12.79
N THR A 308 3.48 8.99 12.18
CA THR A 308 3.46 7.68 12.83
C THR A 308 4.42 7.63 14.02
N ARG A 309 5.65 8.14 13.86
CA ARG A 309 6.65 8.21 14.92
C ARG A 309 6.24 9.09 16.10
N ILE A 310 5.41 10.10 15.87
CA ILE A 310 4.88 10.98 16.92
C ILE A 310 3.65 10.37 17.58
N LEU A 311 2.74 9.81 16.80
CA LEU A 311 1.46 9.27 17.28
C LEU A 311 1.66 8.03 18.14
N LEU A 312 2.55 7.11 17.74
CA LEU A 312 2.69 5.82 18.40
C LEU A 312 3.16 5.93 19.87
N PRO A 313 4.21 6.71 20.21
CA PRO A 313 4.55 6.95 21.62
C PRO A 313 3.40 7.54 22.42
N ALA A 314 2.68 8.52 21.86
CA ALA A 314 1.56 9.17 22.55
C ALA A 314 0.42 8.19 22.85
N LEU A 315 0.08 7.31 21.90
CA LEU A 315 -0.91 6.26 22.11
C LEU A 315 -0.45 5.23 23.16
N MET A 316 0.84 4.88 23.17
CA MET A 316 1.38 3.94 24.15
C MET A 316 1.39 4.53 25.56
N GLU A 317 1.71 5.82 25.70
CA GLU A 317 1.62 6.54 26.97
C GLU A 317 0.17 6.62 27.48
N GLU A 318 -0.80 6.92 26.60
CA GLU A 318 -2.23 6.96 26.94
C GLU A 318 -2.74 5.60 27.44
N ASN A 319 -2.26 4.50 26.86
CA ASN A 319 -2.62 3.14 27.26
C ASN A 319 -1.72 2.58 28.38
N ASN A 320 -0.80 3.38 28.94
CA ASN A 320 0.16 3.00 29.98
C ASN A 320 1.02 1.77 29.63
N ILE A 321 1.40 1.66 28.35
CA ILE A 321 2.23 0.57 27.83
C ILE A 321 3.70 1.00 27.84
N HIS A 322 4.55 0.20 28.47
CA HIS A 322 5.98 0.46 28.61
C HIS A 322 6.82 -0.66 27.97
N GLY A 323 8.08 -0.38 27.65
CA GLY A 323 9.05 -1.40 27.22
C GLY A 323 9.27 -1.53 25.71
N TYR A 324 8.55 -0.78 24.87
CA TYR A 324 8.67 -0.81 23.41
C TYR A 324 9.52 0.34 22.83
N HIS A 325 10.38 0.97 23.63
CA HIS A 325 11.13 2.15 23.20
C HIS A 325 12.02 1.86 21.98
N TYR A 326 12.57 0.66 21.90
CA TYR A 326 13.41 0.24 20.78
C TYR A 326 12.57 0.11 19.49
N GLU A 327 11.45 -0.60 19.53
CA GLU A 327 10.57 -0.81 18.38
C GLU A 327 10.01 0.51 17.86
N ILE A 328 9.57 1.40 18.76
CA ILE A 328 9.11 2.75 18.42
C ILE A 328 10.20 3.54 17.70
N SER A 329 11.45 3.46 18.18
CA SER A 329 12.57 4.16 17.56
C SER A 329 12.87 3.67 16.14
N ARG A 330 12.56 2.40 15.82
CA ARG A 330 12.78 1.81 14.50
C ARG A 330 11.61 1.97 13.52
N VAL A 331 10.46 2.48 13.96
CA VAL A 331 9.32 2.72 13.06
C VAL A 331 9.71 3.67 11.93
N TYR A 332 9.55 3.23 10.68
CA TYR A 332 9.88 3.97 9.46
C TYR A 332 11.32 4.50 9.40
N GLN A 333 12.27 3.86 10.09
CA GLN A 333 13.64 4.32 10.11
C GLN A 333 14.27 4.29 8.71
N GLU A 334 14.15 3.17 8.01
CA GLU A 334 14.78 2.98 6.70
C GLU A 334 14.19 3.92 5.64
N THR A 335 12.87 4.14 5.72
CA THR A 335 12.14 5.07 4.88
C THR A 335 12.58 6.51 5.08
N LEU A 336 12.72 6.95 6.34
CA LEU A 336 13.10 8.32 6.67
C LEU A 336 14.57 8.61 6.31
N GLU A 337 15.47 7.66 6.55
CA GLU A 337 16.89 7.82 6.21
C GLU A 337 17.13 7.93 4.69
N ARG A 338 16.29 7.31 3.86
CA ARG A 338 16.38 7.37 2.39
C ARG A 338 15.54 8.47 1.76
N GLY A 339 14.51 8.94 2.47
CA GLY A 339 13.56 9.94 1.99
C GLY A 339 14.02 11.40 2.17
N THR A 340 15.08 11.64 2.95
CA THR A 340 15.74 12.94 3.17
C THR A 340 16.97 13.10 2.29
#